data_AF-A0A2P6S0B2-F1
#
_entry.id   AF-A0A2P6S0B2-F1
#
_cell.length_a   1.000
_cell.length_b   1.000
_cell.length_c   1.000
_cell.angle_alpha   90.00
_cell.angle_beta   90.00
_cell.angle_gamma   90.00
#
_symmetry.space_group_name_H-M   'P 1'
#
loop_
_entity.id
_entity.type
_entity.pdbx_description
1 polymer ?
#
loop_
_entity_poly.entity_id
_entity_poly.type
_entity_poly.pdbx_seq_one_letter_code
_entity_poly.pdbx_strand_id
1 'polypeptide(L)'
;MVLITSATLDGDKVSQFFSNCPVLNVPGKLYPVEILYSNEHPKSYLESSLKTALDIHIKEPEGDVLIFMTGQDDIEKLVSKLEDRVRSLDFRICLGCHNPSSSRFSAA
;
A
#
# COMPACT_ATOMS: atom_id res chain seq x y z
N MET A 1 9.90 34.71 -0.90
CA MET A 1 10.09 33.69 0.17
C MET A 1 10.02 32.33 -0.50
N VAL A 2 11.06 31.51 -0.35
CA VAL A 2 11.10 30.16 -0.92
C VAL A 2 11.20 29.18 0.26
N LEU A 3 10.35 28.17 0.27
CA LEU A 3 10.39 27.07 1.23
C LEU A 3 10.64 25.80 0.45
N ILE A 4 11.65 25.03 0.86
CA ILE A 4 12.00 23.75 0.25
C ILE A 4 11.63 22.67 1.24
N THR A 5 10.68 21.81 0.88
CA THR A 5 10.24 20.66 1.68
C THR A 5 10.57 19.37 0.95
N SER A 6 11.17 18.41 1.64
CA SER A 6 11.47 17.10 1.08
C SER A 6 11.47 16.01 2.15
N ALA A 7 11.17 14.78 1.73
CA ALA A 7 11.17 13.60 2.59
C ALA A 7 12.53 12.89 2.67
N THR A 8 13.40 13.07 1.66
CA THR A 8 14.65 12.29 1.51
C THR A 8 15.88 13.13 1.17
N LEU A 9 15.68 14.42 0.93
CA LEU A 9 16.75 15.32 0.51
C LEU A 9 17.70 15.59 1.69
N ASP A 10 18.99 15.53 1.39
CA ASP A 10 20.05 15.88 2.31
C ASP A 10 20.01 17.40 2.60
N GLY A 11 19.48 17.76 3.77
CA GLY A 11 19.25 19.15 4.15
C GLY A 11 20.53 20.00 4.15
N ASP A 12 21.68 19.40 4.45
CA ASP A 12 22.96 20.13 4.53
C ASP A 12 23.46 20.52 3.13
N LYS A 13 23.33 19.62 2.14
CA LYS A 13 23.70 19.93 0.75
C LYS A 13 22.86 21.05 0.17
N VAL A 14 21.56 21.04 0.46
CA VAL A 14 20.63 22.08 0.03
C VAL A 14 20.95 23.40 0.71
N SER A 15 21.20 23.36 2.03
CA SER A 15 21.61 24.53 2.78
C SER A 15 22.84 25.19 2.18
N GLN A 16 23.90 24.41 1.90
CA GLN A 16 25.12 24.91 1.27
C GLN A 16 24.87 25.54 -0.11
N PHE A 17 24.03 24.93 -0.93
CA PHE A 17 23.66 25.47 -2.24
C PHE A 17 22.91 26.81 -2.11
N PHE A 18 22.02 26.93 -1.12
CA PHE A 18 21.25 28.14 -0.84
C PHE A 18 21.89 29.03 0.24
N SER A 19 23.21 29.23 0.16
CA SER A 19 23.94 30.18 1.01
C SER A 19 23.78 29.91 2.52
N ASN A 20 23.92 28.65 2.92
CA ASN A 20 23.75 28.16 4.29
C ASN A 20 22.40 28.51 4.90
N CYS A 21 21.31 28.33 4.14
CA CYS A 21 19.97 28.62 4.64
C CYS A 21 19.61 27.72 5.84
N PRO A 22 18.76 28.19 6.78
CA PRO A 22 18.35 27.39 7.94
C PRO A 22 17.69 26.08 7.53
N VAL A 23 18.07 24.98 8.20
CA VAL A 23 17.48 23.65 8.02
C VAL A 23 16.61 23.33 9.23
N LEU A 24 15.36 22.94 8.96
CA LEU A 24 14.44 22.43 9.97
C LEU A 24 14.25 20.93 9.74
N ASN A 25 14.63 20.11 10.72
CA ASN A 25 14.36 18.67 10.69
C ASN A 25 13.17 18.34 11.57
N VAL A 26 12.12 17.76 10.99
CA VAL A 26 10.96 17.29 11.74
C VAL A 26 11.12 15.80 11.98
N PRO A 27 11.27 15.33 13.23
CA PRO A 27 11.44 13.91 13.51
C PRO A 27 10.19 13.14 13.06
N GLY A 28 10.38 12.18 12.16
CA GLY A 28 9.33 11.26 11.77
C GLY A 28 9.04 10.26 12.88
N LYS A 29 7.77 9.88 13.04
CA LYS A 29 7.40 8.71 13.84
C LYS A 29 7.22 7.52 12.90
N LEU A 30 8.12 6.55 12.99
CA LEU A 30 7.97 5.27 12.33
C LEU A 30 7.35 4.28 13.32
N TYR A 31 6.39 3.49 12.85
CA TYR A 31 5.91 2.32 13.57
C TYR A 31 6.69 1.09 13.07
N PRO A 32 6.99 0.11 13.93
CA PRO A 32 7.66 -1.11 13.49
C PRO A 32 6.82 -1.80 12.42
N VAL A 33 7.45 -2.14 11.30
CA VAL A 33 6.83 -2.87 10.19
C VAL A 33 7.53 -4.21 10.02
N GLU A 34 6.74 -5.27 9.87
CA GLU A 34 7.26 -6.58 9.51
C GLU A 34 7.42 -6.67 7.99
N ILE A 35 8.56 -7.19 7.54
CA ILE A 35 8.87 -7.34 6.11
C ILE A 35 8.87 -8.83 5.77
N LEU A 36 7.95 -9.20 4.88
CA LEU A 36 7.78 -10.56 4.39
C LEU A 36 8.21 -10.63 2.92
N TYR A 37 8.99 -11.66 2.59
CA TYR A 37 9.44 -11.93 1.23
C TYR A 37 8.79 -13.21 0.70
N SER A 38 8.51 -13.24 -0.61
CA SER A 38 8.09 -14.47 -1.27
C SER A 38 9.25 -15.47 -1.29
N ASN A 39 8.95 -16.74 -0.99
CA ASN A 39 9.94 -17.83 -1.07
C ASN A 39 10.41 -18.08 -2.52
N GLU A 40 9.55 -17.80 -3.50
CA GLU A 40 9.82 -18.03 -4.91
C GLU A 40 9.54 -16.77 -5.74
N HIS A 41 10.17 -16.68 -6.91
CA HIS A 41 9.91 -15.60 -7.85
C HIS A 41 8.49 -15.72 -8.43
N PRO A 42 7.63 -14.70 -8.26
CA PRO A 42 6.29 -14.73 -8.80
C PRO A 42 6.33 -14.70 -10.33
N LYS A 43 5.60 -15.64 -10.97
CA LYS A 43 5.46 -15.67 -12.44
C LYS A 43 4.70 -14.46 -12.98
N SER A 44 3.79 -13.92 -12.19
CA SER A 44 3.01 -12.72 -12.47
C SER A 44 2.86 -11.92 -11.19
N TYR A 45 3.35 -10.68 -11.17
CA TYR A 45 3.19 -9.79 -10.04
C TYR A 45 1.71 -9.46 -9.80
N LEU A 46 0.91 -9.32 -10.87
CA LEU A 46 -0.52 -9.00 -10.75
C LEU A 46 -1.29 -10.12 -10.03
N GLU A 47 -1.09 -11.37 -10.43
CA GLU A 47 -1.76 -12.52 -9.76
C GLU A 47 -1.24 -12.73 -8.34
N SER A 48 0.05 -12.48 -8.11
CA SER A 48 0.65 -12.64 -6.79
C SER A 48 0.16 -11.57 -5.82
N SER A 49 0.08 -10.31 -6.26
CA SER A 49 -0.48 -9.20 -5.48
C SER A 49 -1.96 -9.45 -5.16
N LEU A 50 -2.75 -9.93 -6.12
CA LEU A 50 -4.15 -10.31 -5.91
C LEU A 50 -4.28 -11.38 -4.82
N LYS A 51 -3.49 -12.45 -4.93
CA LYS A 51 -3.51 -13.55 -3.95
C LYS A 51 -3.11 -13.06 -2.57
N THR A 52 -2.02 -12.30 -2.46
CA THR A 52 -1.53 -11.76 -1.19
C THR A 52 -2.56 -10.84 -0.54
N ALA A 53 -3.22 -9.97 -1.32
CA ALA A 53 -4.26 -9.09 -0.79
C ALA A 53 -5.45 -9.87 -0.20
N LEU A 54 -5.89 -10.94 -0.88
CA LEU A 54 -6.95 -11.82 -0.38
C LEU A 54 -6.50 -12.62 0.83
N ASP A 55 -5.26 -13.12 0.84
CA ASP A 55 -4.69 -13.83 1.99
C ASP A 55 -4.64 -12.92 3.23
N ILE A 56 -4.20 -11.66 3.08
CA ILE A 56 -4.19 -10.64 4.14
C ILE A 56 -5.63 -10.40 4.63
N HIS A 57 -6.56 -10.14 3.71
CA HIS A 57 -7.96 -9.87 4.07
C HIS A 57 -8.64 -10.98 4.89
N ILE A 58 -8.24 -12.24 4.68
CA ILE A 58 -8.82 -13.40 5.39
C ILE A 58 -8.12 -13.69 6.72
N LYS A 59 -6.80 -13.47 6.80
CA LYS A 59 -5.96 -13.95 7.92
C LYS A 59 -5.58 -12.87 8.93
N GLU A 60 -5.45 -11.64 8.47
CA GLU A 60 -5.00 -10.51 9.29
C GLU A 60 -6.19 -9.77 9.92
N PRO A 61 -5.99 -9.07 11.03
CA PRO A 61 -7.03 -8.25 11.65
C PRO A 61 -7.46 -7.08 10.76
N GLU A 62 -8.55 -6.40 11.14
CA GLU A 62 -9.08 -5.26 10.39
C GLU A 62 -8.03 -4.17 10.13
N GLY A 63 -7.97 -3.72 8.88
CA GLY A 63 -7.07 -2.68 8.41
C GLY A 63 -7.18 -2.49 6.89
N ASP A 64 -6.58 -1.41 6.39
CA ASP A 64 -6.53 -1.11 4.97
C ASP A 64 -5.31 -1.75 4.29
N VAL A 65 -5.48 -2.18 3.05
CA VAL A 65 -4.40 -2.73 2.22
C VAL A 65 -4.05 -1.73 1.12
N LEU A 66 -2.78 -1.32 1.09
CA LEU A 66 -2.19 -0.49 0.04
C LEU A 66 -1.35 -1.36 -0.90
N ILE A 67 -1.71 -1.43 -2.17
CA ILE A 67 -1.00 -2.20 -3.20
C ILE A 67 -0.42 -1.24 -4.23
N PHE A 68 0.88 -1.36 -4.48
CA PHE A 68 1.58 -0.60 -5.52
C PHE A 68 1.62 -1.39 -6.83
N MET A 69 1.21 -0.75 -7.92
CA MET A 69 1.24 -1.33 -9.27
C MET A 69 2.01 -0.45 -10.26
N THR A 70 2.38 -1.03 -11.41
CA THR A 70 3.27 -0.40 -12.40
C THR A 70 2.63 0.71 -13.22
N GLY A 71 1.30 0.74 -13.31
CA GLY A 71 0.57 1.76 -14.08
C GLY A 71 -0.94 1.56 -14.00
N GLN A 72 -1.67 2.53 -14.58
CA GLN A 72 -3.12 2.59 -14.51
C GLN A 72 -3.80 1.31 -15.08
N ASP A 73 -3.36 0.83 -16.24
CA ASP A 73 -3.92 -0.38 -16.85
C ASP A 73 -3.82 -1.62 -15.94
N ASP A 74 -2.73 -1.73 -15.16
CA ASP A 74 -2.54 -2.84 -14.23
C ASP A 74 -3.36 -2.65 -12.95
N ILE A 75 -3.54 -1.41 -12.51
CA ILE A 75 -4.43 -1.05 -11.40
C ILE A 75 -5.87 -1.44 -11.74
N GLU A 76 -6.39 -1.03 -12.89
CA GLU A 76 -7.77 -1.29 -13.30
C GLU A 76 -8.03 -2.80 -13.44
N LYS A 77 -7.10 -3.55 -14.04
CA LYS A 77 -7.18 -5.02 -14.14
C LYS A 77 -7.17 -5.69 -12.76
N LEU A 78 -6.32 -5.22 -11.84
CA LEU A 78 -6.23 -5.77 -10.49
C LEU A 78 -7.52 -5.51 -9.72
N VAL A 79 -8.03 -4.27 -9.74
CA VAL A 79 -9.28 -3.88 -9.07
C VAL A 79 -10.44 -4.72 -9.57
N SER A 80 -10.62 -4.84 -10.90
CA SER A 80 -11.69 -5.66 -11.47
C SER A 80 -11.62 -7.13 -11.01
N LYS A 81 -10.43 -7.74 -11.02
CA LYS A 81 -10.25 -9.12 -10.55
C LYS A 81 -10.49 -9.27 -9.05
N LEU A 82 -10.08 -8.28 -8.26
CA LEU A 82 -10.26 -8.29 -6.80
C LEU A 82 -11.74 -8.21 -6.45
N GLU A 83 -12.49 -7.31 -7.09
CA GLU A 83 -13.94 -7.19 -6.93
C GLU A 83 -14.68 -8.46 -7.35
N ASP A 84 -14.28 -9.10 -8.44
CA ASP A 84 -14.84 -10.39 -8.87
C ASP A 84 -14.58 -11.49 -7.83
N ARG A 85 -13.39 -11.51 -7.22
CA ARG A 85 -13.00 -12.54 -6.25
C ARG A 85 -13.64 -12.35 -4.89
N VAL A 86 -13.72 -11.12 -4.40
CA VAL A 86 -14.40 -10.77 -3.14
C VAL A 86 -15.88 -11.12 -3.21
N ARG A 87 -16.58 -10.76 -4.31
CA ARG A 87 -17.98 -11.15 -4.54
C ARG A 87 -18.19 -12.67 -4.49
N SER A 88 -17.23 -13.44 -5.03
CA SER A 88 -17.28 -14.91 -4.96
C SER A 88 -17.01 -15.47 -3.56
N LEU A 89 -16.29 -14.76 -2.70
CA LEU A 89 -15.98 -15.16 -1.33
C LEU A 89 -17.13 -14.84 -0.39
N ASP A 90 -17.79 -13.68 -0.54
CA ASP A 90 -18.98 -13.31 0.23
C ASP A 90 -20.09 -14.35 0.10
N PHE A 91 -20.26 -14.93 -1.09
CA PHE A 91 -21.20 -16.03 -1.32
C PHE A 91 -20.93 -17.28 -0.46
N ARG A 92 -19.68 -17.50 -0.05
CA ARG A 92 -19.29 -18.63 0.79
C ARG A 92 -19.33 -18.29 2.29
N ILE A 93 -19.19 -17.02 2.64
CA ILE A 93 -19.19 -16.52 4.03
C ILE A 93 -20.62 -16.23 4.53
N CYS A 94 -21.58 -16.00 3.62
CA CYS A 94 -23.02 -15.83 3.94
C CYS A 94 -23.72 -17.02 4.63
N LEU A 95 -23.01 -18.08 5.04
CA LEU A 95 -23.52 -19.06 6.01
C LEU A 95 -23.24 -18.69 7.49
N GLY A 96 -22.60 -17.56 7.79
CA GLY A 96 -22.48 -17.17 9.20
C GLY A 96 -21.73 -15.90 9.55
N CYS A 97 -22.17 -14.72 9.11
CA CYS A 97 -22.36 -13.51 9.95
C CYS A 97 -22.51 -12.23 9.12
N HIS A 98 -23.23 -11.27 9.71
CA HIS A 98 -23.77 -10.04 9.14
C HIS A 98 -22.87 -8.84 9.51
N ASN A 99 -22.32 -8.09 8.53
CA ASN A 99 -22.45 -6.63 8.37
C ASN A 99 -21.65 -6.09 7.13
N PRO A 100 -22.25 -5.36 6.17
CA PRO A 100 -21.62 -5.00 4.90
C PRO A 100 -21.07 -3.55 4.87
N SER A 101 -20.10 -3.21 5.72
CA SER A 101 -19.52 -1.86 5.68
C SER A 101 -18.13 -1.77 6.32
N SER A 102 -17.04 -1.96 5.56
CA SER A 102 -15.78 -1.19 5.75
C SER A 102 -14.55 -1.60 4.93
N SER A 103 -14.48 -2.73 4.21
CA SER A 103 -13.23 -3.09 3.51
C SER A 103 -13.03 -2.27 2.23
N ARG A 104 -12.38 -1.10 2.34
CA ARG A 104 -12.06 -0.23 1.21
C ARG A 104 -10.62 -0.51 0.75
N PHE A 105 -10.47 -1.35 -0.28
CA PHE A 105 -9.17 -1.57 -0.91
C PHE A 105 -8.77 -0.31 -1.68
N SER A 106 -7.57 0.22 -1.43
CA SER A 106 -7.01 1.35 -2.17
C SER A 106 -5.74 0.91 -2.89
N ALA A 107 -5.78 0.90 -4.22
CA ALA A 107 -4.59 0.71 -5.05
C ALA A 107 -3.96 2.09 -5.35
N ALA A 108 -2.63 2.15 -5.34
CA ALA A 108 -1.87 3.37 -5.65
C ALA A 108 -0.80 3.11 -6.71
#